data_AF-A0A8J4IRL0-F1
#
_entry.id   AF-A0A8J4IRL0-F1
#
_cell.length_a   1.000
_cell.length_b   1.000
_cell.length_c   1.000
_cell.angle_alpha   90.00
_cell.angle_beta   90.00
_cell.angle_gamma   90.00
#
_symmetry.space_group_name_H-M   'P 1'
#
loop_
_entity.id
_entity.type
_entity.pdbx_description
1 polymer ?
#
loop_
_entity_poly.entity_id
_entity_poly.type
_entity_poly.pdbx_seq_one_letter_code
_entity_poly.pdbx_strand_id
1 'polypeptide(L)' 'QEPLEMKFPNISYSALAFMKGCLRMDPAERQTCEQLLQHPYFDSIREAVDLGKEHEKTARKPARLTRKHMPGV' A
#
# COMPACT_ATOMS: atom_id res chain seq x y z
N GLN A 1 10.27 10.25 30.05
CA GLN A 1 9.76 10.05 28.68
C GLN A 1 8.24 10.00 28.79
N GLU A 2 7.53 10.74 27.95
CA GLU A 2 6.06 10.69 27.94
C GLU A 2 5.56 9.63 26.93
N PRO A 3 4.42 8.98 27.18
CA PRO A 3 3.88 7.94 26.31
C PRO A 3 3.38 8.51 24.97
N LEU A 4 3.36 7.68 23.94
CA LEU A 4 2.96 8.08 22.59
C LEU A 4 1.51 8.61 22.54
N GLU A 5 0.64 8.07 23.38
CA GLU A 5 -0.76 8.46 23.54
C GLU A 5 -0.91 9.91 23.97
N MET A 6 0.01 10.41 24.81
CA MET A 6 -0.01 11.80 25.25
C MET A 6 0.54 12.73 24.17
N LYS A 7 1.54 12.29 23.40
CA LYS A 7 2.07 13.05 22.25
C LYS A 7 1.06 13.16 21.10
N PHE A 8 0.27 12.12 20.89
CA PHE A 8 -0.61 11.99 19.74
C PHE A 8 -2.04 11.62 20.19
N PRO A 9 -2.78 12.54 20.84
CA PRO A 9 -4.08 12.21 21.44
C PRO A 9 -5.17 11.81 20.43
N ASN A 10 -5.04 12.24 19.15
CA ASN A 10 -6.03 12.00 18.09
C ASN A 10 -5.54 10.99 17.04
N ILE A 11 -4.50 10.23 17.33
CA ILE A 11 -3.96 9.26 16.38
C ILE A 11 -4.90 8.06 16.21
N SER A 12 -4.91 7.46 15.01
CA SER A 12 -5.63 6.21 14.81
C SER A 12 -4.99 5.08 15.63
N TYR A 13 -5.82 4.14 16.06
CA TYR A 13 -5.35 2.97 16.80
C TYR A 13 -4.28 2.17 16.01
N SER A 14 -4.48 1.99 14.70
CA SER A 14 -3.52 1.26 13.85
C SER A 14 -2.17 1.97 13.75
N ALA A 15 -2.15 3.29 13.65
CA ALA A 15 -0.91 4.07 13.60
C ALA A 15 -0.18 4.04 14.96
N LEU A 16 -0.91 4.14 16.07
CA LEU A 16 -0.34 4.02 17.41
C LEU A 16 0.28 2.64 17.65
N ALA A 17 -0.44 1.57 17.31
CA ALA A 17 0.05 0.19 17.43
C ALA A 17 1.31 -0.03 16.58
N PHE A 18 1.33 0.49 15.35
CA PHE A 18 2.50 0.45 14.48
C PHE A 18 3.71 1.14 15.13
N MET A 19 3.56 2.39 15.61
CA MET A 19 4.65 3.11 16.27
C MET A 19 5.17 2.38 17.51
N LYS A 20 4.28 1.76 18.30
CA LYS A 20 4.68 0.96 19.46
C LYS A 20 5.49 -0.27 19.07
N GLY A 21 5.19 -0.91 17.94
CA GLY A 21 5.99 -2.01 17.38
C GLY A 21 7.40 -1.57 16.97
N CYS A 22 7.53 -0.35 16.42
CA CYS A 22 8.81 0.24 16.02
C CYS A 22 9.66 0.70 17.22
N LEU A 23 9.03 1.26 18.25
CA LEU A 23 9.70 1.98 19.33
C LEU A 23 9.79 1.16 20.63
N ARG A 24 9.86 -0.18 20.52
CA ARG A 24 10.15 -1.04 21.67
C ARG A 24 11.55 -0.73 22.21
N MET A 25 11.61 -0.58 23.54
CA MET A 25 12.84 -0.25 24.26
C MET A 25 13.86 -1.39 24.18
N ASP A 26 13.39 -2.63 24.34
CA ASP A 26 14.18 -3.82 24.08
C ASP A 26 14.22 -4.08 22.56
N PRO A 27 15.41 -4.15 21.94
CA PRO A 27 15.55 -4.49 20.52
C PRO A 27 15.00 -5.87 20.16
N ALA A 28 15.08 -6.85 21.06
CA ALA A 28 14.57 -8.21 20.81
C ALA A 28 13.04 -8.25 20.71
N GLU A 29 12.37 -7.30 21.36
CA GLU A 29 10.93 -7.12 21.33
C GLU A 29 10.44 -6.28 20.14
N ARG A 30 11.36 -5.65 19.40
CA ARG A 30 11.02 -4.79 18.26
C ARG A 30 10.63 -5.65 17.08
N GLN A 31 9.52 -5.30 16.44
CA GLN A 31 9.09 -6.02 15.24
C GLN A 31 10.10 -5.81 14.09
N THR A 32 10.26 -6.85 13.28
CA THR A 32 11.10 -6.76 12.08
C THR A 32 10.46 -5.87 11.03
N CYS A 33 11.24 -5.35 10.09
CA CYS A 33 10.71 -4.58 8.97
C CYS A 33 9.64 -5.35 8.19
N GLU A 34 9.81 -6.65 8.01
CA GLU A 34 8.83 -7.52 7.33
C GLU A 34 7.50 -7.57 8.09
N GLN A 35 7.53 -7.78 9.41
CA GLN A 35 6.34 -7.78 10.25
C GLN A 35 5.65 -6.41 10.26
N LEU A 36 6.44 -5.34 10.31
CA LEU A 36 5.94 -3.96 10.28
C LEU A 36 5.25 -3.64 8.95
N LEU A 37 5.82 -4.08 7.82
CA LEU A 37 5.21 -3.92 6.50
C LEU A 37 3.91 -4.71 6.35
N GLN A 38 3.68 -5.73 7.18
CA GLN A 38 2.43 -6.50 7.25
C GLN A 38 1.37 -5.88 8.16
N HIS A 39 1.69 -4.85 8.94
CA HIS A 39 0.77 -4.23 9.91
C HIS A 39 -0.50 -3.63 9.27
N PRO A 40 -1.69 -3.70 9.94
CA PRO A 40 -2.95 -3.14 9.43
C PRO A 40 -2.94 -1.64 9.13
N TYR A 41 -1.94 -0.92 9.63
CA TYR A 41 -1.73 0.50 9.31
C TYR A 41 -1.62 0.75 7.80
N PHE A 42 -1.12 -0.23 7.05
CA PHE A 42 -0.92 -0.13 5.60
C PHE A 42 -2.08 -0.71 4.76
N ASP A 43 -3.15 -1.22 5.38
CA ASP A 43 -4.23 -1.90 4.63
C ASP A 43 -4.90 -0.98 3.61
N SER A 44 -5.19 0.28 3.96
CA SER A 44 -5.76 1.25 3.02
C SER A 44 -4.87 1.52 1.81
N ILE A 45 -3.55 1.45 1.98
CA ILE A 45 -2.58 1.61 0.89
C ILE A 45 -2.58 0.36 0.00
N ARG A 46 -2.66 -0.84 0.59
CA ARG A 46 -2.76 -2.09 -0.18
C ARG A 46 -4.02 -2.13 -1.02
N GLU A 47 -5.15 -1.77 -0.41
CA GLU A 47 -6.45 -1.69 -1.10
C GLU A 47 -6.40 -0.70 -2.27
N ALA A 48 -5.81 0.49 -2.07
CA ALA A 48 -5.65 1.48 -3.13
C ALA A 48 -4.77 0.99 -4.29
N VAL A 49 -3.69 0.28 -3.97
CA VAL A 49 -2.78 -0.31 -4.97
C VAL A 49 -3.50 -1.39 -5.78
N ASP A 50 -4.31 -2.21 -5.14
CA ASP A 50 -5.03 -3.29 -5.82
C ASP A 50 -6.14 -2.74 -6.73
N LEU A 51 -6.87 -1.72 -6.31
CA LEU A 51 -7.84 -1.02 -7.16
C LEU A 51 -7.19 -0.38 -8.40
N GLY A 52 -5.99 0.19 -8.25
CA GLY A 52 -5.24 0.77 -9.38
C GLY A 52 -4.84 -0.28 -10.44
N LYS A 53 -4.49 -1.49 -10.01
CA LYS A 53 -4.12 -2.60 -10.90
C LYS A 53 -5.32 -3.14 -11.69
N GLU A 54 -6.53 -3.12 -11.12
CA GLU A 54 -7.74 -3.58 -11.81
C GLU A 54 -8.16 -2.63 -12.96
N HIS A 55 -7.99 -1.32 -12.77
CA HIS A 55 -8.23 -0.34 -13.83
C HIS A 55 -7.23 -0.43 -15.00
N GLU A 56 -5.98 -0.84 -14.75
CA GLU A 56 -5.01 -1.00 -15.82
C GLU A 56 -5.35 -2.16 -16.77
N LYS A 57 -5.90 -3.26 -16.23
CA LYS A 57 -6.25 -4.47 -16.99
C LYS A 57 -7.41 -4.25 -17.96
N THR A 58 -8.34 -3.35 -17.64
CA THR A 58 -9.51 -3.04 -18.48
C THR A 58 -9.22 -2.05 -19.61
N ALA A 59 -8.12 -1.30 -19.52
CA ALA A 59 -7.71 -0.33 -20.54
C ALA A 59 -6.95 -0.94 -21.73
N ARG A 60 -6.41 -2.16 -21.61
CA ARG A 60 -5.66 -2.84 -22.68
C ARG A 60 -6.58 -3.59 -23.66
N LYS A 61 -7.52 -2.88 -24.31
CA LYS A 61 -8.14 -3.40 -25.55
C LYS A 61 -7.20 -3.09 -26.71
N PRO A 62 -6.58 -4.07 -27.40
CA PRO A 62 -5.85 -3.78 -28.61
C PRO A 62 -6.87 -3.42 -29.69
N ALA A 63 -7.01 -2.14 -29.98
CA ALA A 63 -7.68 -1.67 -31.19
C ALA A 63 -6.90 -2.24 -32.39
N ARG A 64 -7.34 -3.39 -32.90
CA ARG A 64 -6.92 -3.93 -34.19
C ARG A 64 -7.35 -2.93 -35.27
N LEU A 65 -6.50 -1.95 -35.55
CA LEU A 65 -6.65 -1.05 -36.68
C LEU A 65 -6.55 -1.89 -37.95
N THR A 66 -7.69 -2.07 -38.60
CA THR A 66 -7.81 -2.70 -39.92
C THR A 66 -7.07 -1.84 -40.95
N ARG A 67 -5.82 -2.19 -41.27
CA ARG A 67 -5.11 -1.58 -42.40
C ARG A 67 -5.49 -2.36 -43.68
N LYS A 68 -6.43 -1.80 -44.45
CA LYS A 68 -6.84 -2.35 -45.74
C LYS A 68 -5.70 -2.14 -46.76
N HIS A 69 -5.20 -3.21 -47.36
CA HIS A 69 -4.21 -3.20 -48.43
C HIS A 69 -4.92 -3.04 -49.78
N MET A 70 -4.69 -1.94 -50.49
CA MET A 70 -5.11 -1.76 -51.89
C MET A 70 -3.97 -2.25 -52.81
N PRO A 71 -4.22 -3.16 -53.76
CA PRO A 71 -3.22 -3.54 -54.74
C PRO A 71 -3.17 -2.51 -55.88
N GLY A 72 -1.97 -2.07 -56.25
CA GLY A 72 -1.72 -1.19 -57.38
C GLY A 72 -1.71 -1.96 -58.71
N VAL A 73 -2.22 -1.31 -59.75
CA VAL A 73 -2.17 -1.69 -61.16
C VAL A 73 -0.81 -1.44 -61.78
#